data_AF-A0A5C9DWL1-F1
#
_entry.id   AF-A0A5C9DWL1-F1
#
_cell.length_a   1.000
_cell.length_b   1.000
_cell.length_c   1.000
_cell.angle_alpha   90.00
_cell.angle_beta   90.00
_cell.angle_gamma   90.00
#
_symmetry.space_group_name_H-M   'P 1'
#
loop_
_entity.id
_entity.type
_entity.pdbx_description
1 polymer ?
#
loop_
_entity_poly.entity_id
_entity_poly.type
_entity_poly.pdbx_seq_one_letter_code
_entity_poly.pdbx_strand_id
1 'polypeptide(L)'
;MVDEKNDNKNKSKLLLELINCSKCGNPFMREPGEEDKTICENCIKLEQRKRELQLGLFDKVIEMENRMEQSINEMKNQLKVARGQFNKDFFLNKIKKRSEALKKSIELVEKIEETNDEKYLEDYKKLFNKMKEEFS
;
A
#
# COMPACT_ATOMS: atom_id res chain seq x y z
N MET A 1 -60.64 37.04 -9.57
CA MET A 1 -60.13 36.33 -8.39
C MET A 1 -59.16 35.30 -8.93
N VAL A 2 -57.88 35.48 -8.60
CA VAL A 2 -56.78 34.68 -9.11
C VAL A 2 -56.59 33.57 -8.10
N ASP A 3 -57.00 32.34 -8.45
CA ASP A 3 -56.82 31.19 -7.57
C ASP A 3 -55.34 30.79 -7.55
N GLU A 4 -54.77 30.88 -6.35
CA GLU A 4 -53.36 30.67 -6.04
C GLU A 4 -52.95 29.20 -6.24
N LYS A 5 -51.80 29.04 -6.88
CA LYS A 5 -51.09 27.77 -7.06
C LYS A 5 -50.66 27.21 -5.70
N ASN A 6 -51.11 26.01 -5.38
CA ASN A 6 -50.63 25.28 -4.21
C ASN A 6 -49.49 24.32 -4.63
N ASP A 7 -48.27 24.84 -4.65
CA ASP A 7 -47.03 24.07 -4.83
C ASP A 7 -46.71 23.25 -3.57
N ASN A 8 -47.32 22.08 -3.43
CA ASN A 8 -46.99 21.17 -2.34
C ASN A 8 -45.77 20.29 -2.71
N LYS A 9 -44.58 20.90 -2.71
CA LYS A 9 -43.31 20.17 -2.71
C LYS A 9 -43.17 19.47 -1.35
N ASN A 10 -43.50 18.17 -1.32
CA ASN A 10 -43.20 17.28 -0.21
C ASN A 10 -41.70 17.33 0.13
N LYS A 11 -41.34 18.18 1.09
CA LYS A 11 -40.06 18.13 1.80
C LYS A 11 -40.08 16.89 2.68
N SER A 12 -39.66 15.75 2.13
CA SER A 12 -39.28 14.59 2.94
C SER A 12 -38.23 15.06 3.94
N LYS A 13 -38.63 15.25 5.20
CA LYS A 13 -37.69 15.46 6.31
C LYS A 13 -36.76 14.24 6.30
N LEU A 14 -35.50 14.44 5.93
CA LEU A 14 -34.43 13.48 6.17
C LEU A 14 -34.35 13.32 7.70
N LEU A 15 -35.02 12.29 8.21
CA LEU A 15 -34.82 11.83 9.56
C LEU A 15 -33.43 11.19 9.55
N LEU A 16 -32.50 11.77 10.30
CA LEU A 16 -31.14 11.24 10.46
C LEU A 16 -30.91 11.02 11.96
N GLU A 17 -30.24 9.93 12.29
CA GLU A 17 -29.86 9.58 13.65
C GLU A 17 -28.39 9.93 13.88
N LEU A 18 -28.11 10.63 14.98
CA LEU A 18 -26.75 10.89 15.40
C LEU A 18 -26.25 9.73 16.27
N ILE A 19 -25.23 9.01 15.78
CA ILE A 19 -24.61 7.89 16.49
C ILE A 19 -23.10 8.07 16.55
N ASN A 20 -22.42 7.39 17.47
CA ASN A 20 -20.96 7.41 17.55
C ASN A 20 -20.34 6.33 16.66
N CYS A 21 -19.29 6.70 15.92
CA CYS A 21 -18.51 5.76 15.13
C CYS A 21 -17.82 4.73 16.03
N SER A 22 -18.02 3.44 15.75
CA SER A 22 -17.39 2.33 16.51
C SER A 22 -15.87 2.34 16.44
N LYS A 23 -15.27 2.96 15.42
CA LYS A 23 -13.82 3.01 15.21
C LYS A 23 -13.14 4.24 15.81
N CYS A 24 -13.69 5.44 15.59
CA CYS A 24 -13.05 6.69 16.00
C CYS A 24 -13.77 7.42 17.14
N GLY A 25 -14.92 6.91 17.59
CA GLY A 25 -15.73 7.52 18.66
C GLY A 25 -16.45 8.81 18.27
N ASN A 26 -16.14 9.40 17.12
CA ASN A 26 -16.76 10.65 16.69
C ASN A 26 -18.22 10.44 16.26
N PRO A 27 -19.14 11.35 16.65
CA PRO A 27 -20.52 11.31 16.17
C PRO A 27 -20.63 11.48 14.65
N PHE A 28 -21.53 10.75 14.01
CA PHE A 28 -21.89 10.90 12.60
C PHE A 28 -23.37 10.61 12.38
N MET A 29 -23.92 11.12 11.27
CA MET A 29 -25.31 10.95 10.90
C MET A 29 -25.52 9.63 10.15
N ARG A 30 -26.58 8.90 10.51
CA ARG A 30 -27.00 7.64 9.89
C ARG A 30 -28.45 7.73 9.46
N GLU A 31 -28.80 7.07 8.36
CA GLU A 31 -30.19 6.96 7.93
C GLU A 31 -30.95 5.90 8.75
N PRO A 32 -32.21 6.17 9.15
CA PRO A 32 -33.08 5.19 9.79
C PRO A 32 -33.23 3.95 8.89
N GLY A 33 -32.92 2.77 9.44
CA GLY A 33 -32.93 1.50 8.70
C GLY A 33 -31.54 0.98 8.29
N GLU A 34 -30.48 1.79 8.40
CA GLU A 34 -29.10 1.34 8.21
C GLU A 34 -28.50 0.80 9.54
N GLU A 35 -29.16 -0.16 10.20
CA GLU A 35 -28.75 -0.62 11.54
C GLU A 35 -27.28 -1.10 11.61
N ASP A 36 -26.77 -1.68 10.53
CA ASP A 36 -25.41 -2.22 10.41
C ASP A 36 -24.32 -1.15 10.23
N LYS A 37 -24.70 0.10 9.89
CA LYS A 37 -23.75 1.16 9.58
C LYS A 37 -23.27 1.84 10.87
N THR A 38 -22.30 1.20 11.51
CA THR A 38 -21.71 1.65 12.79
C THR A 38 -20.41 2.44 12.61
N ILE A 39 -19.85 2.47 11.40
CA ILE A 39 -18.58 3.14 11.08
C ILE A 39 -18.85 4.37 10.20
N CYS A 40 -18.25 5.51 10.54
CA CYS A 40 -18.41 6.73 9.76
C CYS A 40 -17.73 6.64 8.38
N GLU A 41 -18.26 7.36 7.41
CA GLU A 41 -17.76 7.34 6.02
C GLU A 41 -16.28 7.72 5.92
N ASN A 42 -15.78 8.61 6.78
CA ASN A 42 -14.37 8.96 6.80
C ASN A 42 -13.49 7.78 7.22
N CYS A 43 -13.91 6.98 8.20
CA CYS A 43 -13.17 5.79 8.61
C CYS A 43 -13.14 4.72 7.50
N ILE A 44 -14.25 4.55 6.77
CA ILE A 44 -14.34 3.67 5.60
C ILE A 44 -13.39 4.14 4.50
N LYS A 45 -13.45 5.42 4.13
CA LYS A 45 -12.55 6.03 3.13
C LYS A 45 -11.08 5.92 3.52
N LEU A 46 -10.76 6.10 4.81
CA LEU A 46 -9.40 5.95 5.33
C LEU A 46 -8.90 4.50 5.20
N GLU A 47 -9.74 3.50 5.46
CA GLU A 47 -9.37 2.09 5.24
C GLU A 47 -9.19 1.76 3.76
N GLN A 48 -10.11 2.21 2.90
CA GLN A 48 -10.00 2.04 1.45
C GLN A 48 -8.69 2.64 0.93
N ARG A 49 -8.38 3.88 1.32
CA ARG A 49 -7.12 4.55 0.96
C ARG A 49 -5.90 3.82 1.51
N LYS A 50 -5.94 3.27 2.73
CA LYS A 50 -4.85 2.44 3.26
C LYS A 50 -4.63 1.19 2.39
N ARG A 51 -5.71 0.51 2.00
CA ARG A 51 -5.64 -0.68 1.14
C ARG A 51 -5.12 -0.33 -0.26
N GLU A 52 -5.58 0.76 -0.86
CA GLU A 52 -5.06 1.24 -2.16
C GLU A 52 -3.57 1.59 -2.08
N LEU A 53 -3.14 2.24 -1.01
CA LEU A 53 -1.73 2.54 -0.78
C LEU A 53 -0.90 1.27 -0.57
N GLN A 54 -1.45 0.23 0.07
CA GLN A 54 -0.82 -1.08 0.20
C GLN A 54 -0.69 -1.76 -1.17
N LEU A 55 -1.76 -1.83 -1.97
CA LEU A 55 -1.73 -2.40 -3.32
C LEU A 55 -0.73 -1.67 -4.23
N GLY A 56 -0.76 -0.34 -4.23
CA GLY A 56 0.20 0.46 -5.00
C GLY A 56 1.64 0.41 -4.44
N LEU A 57 1.82 0.02 -3.18
CA LEU A 57 3.13 -0.33 -2.63
C LEU A 57 3.60 -1.65 -3.24
N PHE A 58 2.76 -2.69 -3.24
CA PHE A 58 3.06 -4.00 -3.82
C PHE A 58 3.43 -3.93 -5.31
N ASP A 59 2.71 -3.14 -6.12
CA ASP A 59 3.08 -2.95 -7.54
C ASP A 59 4.49 -2.36 -7.71
N LYS A 60 4.83 -1.37 -6.89
CA LYS A 60 6.17 -0.76 -6.87
C LYS A 60 7.23 -1.70 -6.32
N VAL A 61 6.86 -2.59 -5.40
CA VAL A 61 7.74 -3.65 -4.89
C VAL A 61 8.14 -4.56 -6.05
N ILE A 62 7.14 -5.11 -6.75
CA ILE A 62 7.34 -6.03 -7.87
C ILE A 62 8.20 -5.38 -8.97
N GLU A 63 7.95 -4.11 -9.30
CA GLU A 63 8.77 -3.38 -10.27
C GLU A 63 10.25 -3.30 -9.84
N MET A 64 10.50 -2.99 -8.57
CA MET A 64 11.86 -2.92 -8.02
C MET A 64 12.54 -4.29 -8.00
N GLU A 65 11.84 -5.33 -7.56
CA GLU A 65 12.35 -6.69 -7.52
C GLU A 65 12.75 -7.18 -8.92
N ASN A 66 11.90 -6.92 -9.92
CA ASN A 66 12.18 -7.22 -11.32
C ASN A 66 13.43 -6.47 -11.83
N ARG A 67 13.58 -5.18 -11.51
CA ARG A 67 14.78 -4.41 -11.87
C ARG A 67 16.04 -4.96 -11.20
N MET A 68 15.94 -5.39 -9.94
CA MET A 68 17.05 -6.00 -9.23
C MET A 68 17.46 -7.32 -9.86
N GLU A 69 16.49 -8.16 -10.23
CA GLU A 69 16.75 -9.43 -10.90
C GLU A 69 17.44 -9.21 -12.25
N GLN A 70 16.94 -8.27 -13.07
CA GLN A 70 17.57 -7.88 -14.32
C GLN A 70 19.02 -7.44 -14.10
N SER A 71 19.25 -6.55 -13.12
CA SER A 71 20.60 -6.06 -12.84
C SER A 71 21.53 -7.15 -12.30
N ILE A 72 21.03 -8.11 -11.52
CA ILE A 72 21.79 -9.30 -11.11
C ILE A 72 22.20 -10.12 -12.34
N ASN A 73 21.28 -10.33 -13.28
CA ASN A 73 21.55 -11.09 -14.49
C ASN A 73 22.57 -10.40 -15.41
N GLU A 74 22.51 -9.08 -15.54
CA GLU A 74 23.53 -8.28 -16.23
C GLU A 74 24.91 -8.44 -15.59
N MET A 75 25.01 -8.32 -14.26
CA MET A 75 26.27 -8.51 -13.55
C MET A 75 26.80 -9.94 -13.67
N LYS A 76 25.94 -10.96 -13.69
CA LYS A 76 26.34 -12.35 -13.96
C LYS A 76 26.92 -12.50 -15.36
N ASN A 77 26.37 -11.82 -16.36
CA ASN A 77 26.91 -11.82 -17.71
C ASN A 77 28.27 -11.11 -17.77
N GLN A 78 28.40 -9.96 -17.11
CA GLN A 78 29.68 -9.25 -16.99
C GLN A 78 30.74 -10.10 -16.27
N LEU A 79 30.35 -10.83 -15.21
CA LEU A 79 31.23 -11.76 -14.50
C LEU A 79 31.79 -12.87 -15.40
N LYS A 80 30.99 -13.40 -16.33
CA LYS A 80 31.43 -14.45 -17.27
C LYS A 80 32.54 -13.96 -18.20
N VAL A 81 32.49 -12.70 -18.62
CA VAL A 81 33.47 -12.09 -19.54
C VAL A 81 34.59 -11.34 -18.81
N ALA A 82 34.46 -11.12 -17.50
CA ALA A 82 35.43 -10.38 -16.70
C ALA A 82 36.79 -11.08 -16.65
N ARG A 83 37.84 -10.33 -16.98
CA ARG A 83 39.24 -10.75 -16.84
C ARG A 83 39.83 -10.16 -15.56
N GLY A 84 40.69 -10.94 -14.91
CA GLY A 84 41.34 -10.57 -13.65
C GLY A 84 40.51 -10.90 -12.41
N GLN A 85 41.19 -11.29 -11.33
CA GLN A 85 40.57 -11.73 -10.09
C GLN A 85 39.79 -10.60 -9.41
N PHE A 86 40.37 -9.40 -9.35
CA PHE A 86 39.74 -8.22 -8.76
C PHE A 86 38.35 -7.91 -9.36
N ASN A 87 38.24 -7.91 -10.69
CA ASN A 87 36.97 -7.61 -11.36
C ASN A 87 35.91 -8.69 -11.07
N LYS A 88 36.34 -9.97 -11.01
CA LYS A 88 35.43 -11.06 -10.65
C LYS A 88 34.91 -10.92 -9.22
N ASP A 89 35.80 -10.64 -8.28
CA ASP A 89 35.44 -10.45 -6.87
C ASP A 89 34.53 -9.24 -6.67
N PHE A 90 34.76 -8.16 -7.42
CA PHE A 90 33.90 -6.99 -7.43
C PHE A 90 32.47 -7.33 -7.87
N PHE A 91 32.29 -8.03 -9.01
CA PHE A 91 30.97 -8.41 -9.49
C PHE A 91 30.29 -9.43 -8.57
N LEU A 92 31.03 -10.42 -8.05
CA LEU A 92 30.51 -11.40 -7.09
C LEU A 92 29.97 -10.72 -5.83
N ASN A 93 30.71 -9.75 -5.28
CA ASN A 93 30.26 -9.01 -4.10
C ASN A 93 29.01 -8.17 -4.38
N LYS A 94 28.91 -7.51 -5.54
CA LYS A 94 27.71 -6.76 -5.92
C LYS A 94 26.49 -7.68 -6.14
N ILE A 95 26.69 -8.80 -6.84
CA ILE A 95 25.64 -9.81 -7.03
C ILE A 95 25.16 -10.31 -5.68
N LYS A 96 26.06 -10.67 -4.77
CA LYS A 96 25.71 -11.17 -3.43
C LYS A 96 24.85 -10.16 -2.67
N LYS A 97 25.29 -8.90 -2.58
CA LYS A 97 24.54 -7.84 -1.87
C LYS A 97 23.14 -7.64 -2.44
N ARG A 98 23.00 -7.57 -3.77
CA ARG A 98 21.70 -7.39 -4.41
C ARG A 98 20.79 -8.61 -4.24
N SER A 99 21.34 -9.82 -4.35
CA SER A 99 20.57 -11.06 -4.12
C SER A 99 20.08 -11.18 -2.68
N GLU A 100 20.89 -10.80 -1.68
CA GLU A 100 20.50 -10.78 -0.28
C GLU A 100 19.37 -9.76 -0.01
N ALA A 101 19.47 -8.57 -0.60
CA ALA A 101 18.43 -7.55 -0.51
C ALA A 101 17.12 -8.02 -1.17
N LEU A 102 17.20 -8.64 -2.36
CA LEU A 102 16.05 -9.18 -3.07
C LEU A 102 15.34 -10.26 -2.26
N LYS A 103 16.11 -11.21 -1.72
CA LYS A 103 15.56 -12.28 -0.88
C LYS A 103 14.82 -11.72 0.34
N LYS A 104 15.41 -10.72 1.00
CA LYS A 104 14.79 -10.10 2.17
C LYS A 104 13.54 -9.29 1.81
N SER A 105 13.50 -8.69 0.62
CA SER A 105 12.32 -8.00 0.08
C SER A 105 11.14 -8.97 -0.03
N ILE A 106 11.35 -10.11 -0.71
CA ILE A 106 10.34 -11.15 -0.92
C ILE A 106 9.84 -11.69 0.43
N GLU A 107 10.75 -12.05 1.34
CA GLU A 107 10.37 -12.57 2.67
C GLU A 107 9.52 -11.57 3.49
N LEU A 108 9.76 -10.27 3.35
CA LEU A 108 8.98 -9.25 4.05
C LEU A 108 7.61 -9.07 3.40
N VAL A 109 7.52 -9.13 2.08
CA VAL A 109 6.24 -9.10 1.35
C VAL A 109 5.36 -10.27 1.77
N GLU A 110 5.90 -11.50 1.74
CA GLU A 110 5.18 -12.71 2.17
C GLU A 110 4.64 -12.56 3.61
N LYS A 111 5.47 -12.07 4.53
CA LYS A 111 5.03 -11.83 5.92
C LYS A 111 3.96 -10.76 6.05
N ILE A 112 4.02 -9.69 5.25
CA ILE A 112 2.99 -8.65 5.24
C ILE A 112 1.66 -9.24 4.76
N GLU A 113 1.70 -10.07 3.71
CA GLU A 113 0.50 -10.74 3.18
C GLU A 113 -0.10 -11.72 4.19
N GLU A 114 0.73 -12.48 4.90
CA GLU A 114 0.29 -13.48 5.88
C GLU A 114 -0.26 -12.86 7.18
N THR A 115 0.40 -11.82 7.70
CA THR A 115 0.15 -11.32 9.07
C THR A 115 -0.54 -9.97 9.11
N ASN A 116 -0.45 -9.17 8.04
CA ASN A 116 -0.84 -7.76 8.00
C ASN A 116 -0.28 -6.93 9.19
N ASP A 117 0.87 -7.34 9.74
CA ASP A 117 1.53 -6.66 10.85
C ASP A 117 2.25 -5.40 10.35
N GLU A 118 1.94 -4.27 11.01
CA GLU A 118 2.49 -2.95 10.70
C GLU A 118 4.02 -2.90 10.84
N LYS A 119 4.60 -3.75 11.70
CA LYS A 119 6.05 -3.86 11.85
C LYS A 119 6.75 -4.33 10.58
N TYR A 120 6.22 -5.35 9.89
CA TYR A 120 6.83 -5.83 8.65
C TYR A 120 6.70 -4.81 7.52
N LEU A 121 5.61 -4.05 7.51
CA LEU A 121 5.42 -2.90 6.62
C LEU A 121 6.49 -1.81 6.85
N GLU A 122 6.83 -1.50 8.11
CA GLU A 122 7.90 -0.56 8.41
C GLU A 122 9.28 -1.09 8.00
N ASP A 123 9.57 -2.35 8.33
CA ASP A 123 10.84 -2.98 7.98
C ASP A 123 11.03 -3.04 6.46
N TYR A 124 9.96 -3.32 5.72
CA TYR A 124 9.94 -3.26 4.27
C TYR A 124 10.22 -1.85 3.75
N LYS A 125 9.57 -0.82 4.28
CA LYS A 125 9.82 0.58 3.89
C LYS A 125 11.29 0.99 4.08
N LYS A 126 11.89 0.58 5.21
CA LYS A 126 13.31 0.84 5.49
C LYS A 126 14.20 0.13 4.47
N LEU A 127 13.92 -1.14 4.18
CA LEU A 127 14.65 -1.90 3.17
C LEU A 127 14.52 -1.24 1.79
N PHE A 128 13.30 -0.88 1.38
CA PHE A 128 13.01 -0.25 0.10
C PHE A 128 13.79 1.06 -0.09
N ASN A 129 13.79 1.93 0.92
CA ASN A 129 14.55 3.19 0.86
C ASN A 129 16.06 2.92 0.74
N LYS A 130 16.59 1.98 1.51
CA LYS A 130 17.99 1.58 1.42
C LYS A 130 18.33 1.02 0.02
N MET A 131 17.47 0.17 -0.53
CA MET A 131 17.65 -0.40 -1.87
C MET A 131 17.64 0.69 -2.94
N LYS A 132 16.77 1.70 -2.80
CA LYS A 132 16.73 2.84 -3.69
C LYS A 132 18.02 3.65 -3.63
N GLU A 133 18.57 3.90 -2.45
CA GLU A 133 19.83 4.65 -2.31
C GLU A 133 21.04 3.86 -2.82
N GLU A 134 21.12 2.56 -2.54
CA GLU A 134 22.27 1.73 -2.89
C GLU A 134 22.27 1.24 -4.35
N PHE A 135 21.10 1.17 -5.00
CA PHE A 135 20.93 0.53 -6.31
C PHE A 135 20.25 1.38 -7.39
N SER A 136 19.88 2.64 -7.11
CA SER A 136 19.58 3.64 -8.16
C SER A 136 20.84 4.10 -8.87
#